data_AF-A0A2V9HSQ4-F1
#
_entry.id   AF-A0A2V9HSQ4-F1
#
_cell.length_a   1.000
_cell.length_b   1.000
_cell.length_c   1.000
_cell.angle_alpha   90.00
_cell.angle_beta   90.00
_cell.angle_gamma   90.00
#
_symmetry.space_group_name_H-M   'P 1'
#
loop_
_entity.id
_entity.type
_entity.pdbx_description
1 polymer ?
#
loop_
_entity_poly.entity_id
_entity_poly.type
_entity_poly.pdbx_seq_one_letter_code
_entity_poly.pdbx_strand_id
1 'polypeptide(L)'
;FDSGPPRIGPLFADLDPPAGGSVSIRRDVDAVLFAWTNVRNFGSTRSNSFSVKLFRSGTIEFAYGTSVNTAEAVVGISPGAAVSHVSAVEFASALPTGSLEGSIVDVFSATATISETEIARRFFENHPDRFDQVTLFLGFDFDLDGNAYAYEIAVKNDVQGIGLGQGDDGAVFGSHGALRGFLNMGSLDGTDRYPPDPAQVYLGTNSTLSLMGHEFGHQWLAYAAFRDGSASSRAILGRDNAHWSFFFNSGASVMEGNAIQDNGASRGDSRFVTVAATNTYSALDRYLMGLARPGEVPPSFVVQNPVGTTKERASSPQVGVTFGGERTDVTIDSIVAALGPRAPSVFETPKVFRQAFILLTQKGKPATPEQIEKVQRIRDAWVAFFHEQTGGRGWIVTDLQDTAGTTSNRMLFPHFQGDSRSFTGVALANWGQTPADVRFQAYDDSGESLAPSGIINPRVVTIPARAQIAMLAEEIHGLSLDSPRNGWIEAQSSSSSQRRRCRRPHRHEALLHARPVPLLKPDRRCQPQQRQRNTDLQPGG
;
A
#
# COMPACT_ATOMS: atom_id res chain seq x y z
N PHE A 1 -11.79 20.94 -5.29
CA PHE A 1 -11.50 22.33 -5.71
C PHE A 1 -10.41 22.38 -6.78
N ASP A 2 -9.31 21.67 -6.59
CA ASP A 2 -8.09 21.83 -7.41
C ASP A 2 -8.05 21.03 -8.74
N SER A 3 -9.00 20.11 -8.93
CA SER A 3 -9.11 19.34 -10.16
C SER A 3 -9.90 20.10 -11.25
N GLY A 4 -9.47 19.98 -12.51
CA GLY A 4 -10.18 20.55 -13.66
C GLY A 4 -9.71 21.97 -14.06
N PRO A 5 -10.58 22.81 -14.66
CA PRO A 5 -10.17 24.13 -15.14
C PRO A 5 -9.77 25.07 -13.99
N PRO A 6 -9.07 26.19 -14.27
CA PRO A 6 -8.81 27.22 -13.27
C PRO A 6 -10.10 27.68 -12.55
N ARG A 7 -10.01 27.91 -11.24
CA ARG A 7 -11.15 28.30 -10.40
C ARG A 7 -10.80 29.46 -9.49
N ILE A 8 -11.78 30.34 -9.31
CA ILE A 8 -11.80 31.32 -8.23
C ILE A 8 -13.06 31.01 -7.42
N GLY A 9 -12.88 30.50 -6.20
CA GLY A 9 -13.96 30.10 -5.31
C GLY A 9 -14.02 31.05 -4.13
N PRO A 10 -14.79 32.16 -4.18
CA PRO A 10 -15.04 32.96 -2.98
C PRO A 10 -15.85 32.18 -1.94
N LEU A 11 -16.62 31.17 -2.34
CA LEU A 11 -17.27 30.21 -1.45
C LEU A 11 -17.56 28.95 -2.25
N PHE A 12 -16.61 28.01 -2.32
CA PHE A 12 -16.78 26.74 -3.03
C PHE A 12 -17.48 25.73 -2.11
N ALA A 13 -18.80 25.66 -2.26
CA ALA A 13 -19.71 24.76 -1.53
C ALA A 13 -20.82 24.27 -2.47
N ASP A 14 -21.60 23.27 -2.03
CA ASP A 14 -22.74 22.76 -2.79
C ASP A 14 -23.96 23.70 -2.66
N LEU A 15 -24.08 24.63 -3.60
CA LEU A 15 -25.08 25.69 -3.62
C LEU A 15 -26.16 25.43 -4.69
N ASP A 16 -27.39 25.84 -4.39
CA ASP A 16 -28.57 25.71 -5.27
C ASP A 16 -29.24 27.07 -5.48
N PRO A 17 -28.74 27.90 -6.42
CA PRO A 17 -29.36 29.17 -6.76
C PRO A 17 -30.83 29.04 -7.20
N PRO A 18 -31.25 28.03 -8.00
CA PRO A 18 -32.66 27.80 -8.31
C PRO A 18 -33.58 27.62 -7.09
N ALA A 19 -33.10 26.99 -6.01
CA ALA A 19 -33.91 26.80 -4.79
C ALA A 19 -34.08 28.06 -3.93
N GLY A 20 -33.31 29.11 -4.17
CA GLY A 20 -33.48 30.40 -3.51
C GLY A 20 -32.27 31.31 -3.66
N GLY A 21 -32.54 32.62 -3.74
CA GLY A 21 -31.52 33.66 -3.91
C GLY A 21 -31.36 34.10 -5.37
N SER A 22 -30.22 34.73 -5.67
CA SER A 22 -29.87 35.15 -7.03
C SER A 22 -28.36 35.21 -7.24
N VAL A 23 -27.93 35.01 -8.47
CA VAL A 23 -26.55 35.26 -8.92
C VAL A 23 -26.59 36.39 -9.93
N SER A 24 -25.76 37.41 -9.74
CA SER A 24 -25.73 38.61 -10.58
C SER A 24 -24.31 38.96 -10.99
N ILE A 25 -24.20 39.66 -12.12
CA ILE A 25 -22.95 40.20 -12.64
C ILE A 25 -23.10 41.71 -12.81
N ARG A 26 -22.07 42.46 -12.40
CA ARG A 26 -21.95 43.90 -12.66
C ARG A 26 -20.60 44.18 -13.29
N ARG A 27 -20.59 44.94 -14.39
CA ARG A 27 -19.37 45.39 -15.06
C ARG A 27 -19.12 46.83 -14.67
N ASP A 28 -18.01 47.07 -13.99
CA ASP A 28 -17.50 48.40 -13.65
C ASP A 28 -16.42 48.79 -14.69
N VAL A 29 -15.93 50.03 -14.67
CA VAL A 29 -14.91 50.51 -15.63
C VAL A 29 -13.61 49.70 -15.56
N ASP A 30 -13.17 49.34 -14.36
CA ASP A 30 -11.90 48.68 -14.09
C ASP A 30 -12.05 47.28 -13.47
N ALA A 31 -13.27 46.75 -13.38
CA ALA A 31 -13.52 45.47 -12.71
C ALA A 31 -14.82 44.78 -13.17
N VAL A 32 -14.94 43.49 -12.86
CA VAL A 32 -16.20 42.74 -12.95
C VAL A 32 -16.52 42.17 -11.57
N LEU A 33 -17.73 42.43 -11.08
CA LEU A 33 -18.27 41.91 -9.83
C LEU A 33 -19.25 40.77 -10.14
N PHE A 34 -19.08 39.64 -9.47
CA PHE A 34 -20.04 38.54 -9.41
C PHE A 34 -20.57 38.45 -7.99
N ALA A 35 -21.88 38.47 -7.80
CA ALA A 35 -22.51 38.46 -6.49
C ALA A 35 -23.58 37.38 -6.37
N TRP A 36 -23.49 36.59 -5.31
CA TRP A 36 -24.49 35.65 -4.86
C TRP A 36 -25.23 36.29 -3.69
N THR A 37 -26.54 36.43 -3.79
CA THR A 37 -27.38 37.07 -2.77
C THR A 37 -28.43 36.08 -2.29
N ASN A 38 -28.37 35.71 -1.01
CA ASN A 38 -29.25 34.75 -0.35
C ASN A 38 -29.35 33.38 -1.05
N VAL A 39 -28.25 32.96 -1.69
CA VAL A 39 -28.19 31.68 -2.40
C VAL A 39 -28.16 30.52 -1.41
N ARG A 40 -29.07 29.56 -1.58
CA ARG A 40 -29.19 28.43 -0.64
C ARG A 40 -28.12 27.37 -0.86
N ASN A 41 -27.81 26.60 0.19
CA ASN A 41 -27.11 25.32 0.02
C ASN A 41 -28.06 24.30 -0.61
N PHE A 42 -27.51 23.37 -1.39
CA PHE A 42 -28.28 22.26 -1.94
C PHE A 42 -28.98 21.47 -0.83
N GLY A 43 -30.27 21.16 -1.02
CA GLY A 43 -31.07 20.42 -0.02
C GLY A 43 -31.28 21.13 1.32
N SER A 44 -31.00 22.43 1.44
CA SER A 44 -31.10 23.18 2.70
C SER A 44 -31.83 24.52 2.54
N THR A 45 -32.31 25.07 3.66
CA THR A 45 -32.85 26.44 3.74
C THR A 45 -31.81 27.49 4.11
N ARG A 46 -30.60 27.06 4.52
CA ARG A 46 -29.49 27.96 4.87
C ARG A 46 -29.03 28.75 3.63
N SER A 47 -28.86 30.05 3.77
CA SER A 47 -28.57 30.97 2.67
C SER A 47 -27.25 31.72 2.84
N ASN A 48 -26.60 32.03 1.71
CA ASN A 48 -25.28 32.63 1.62
C ASN A 48 -25.32 33.87 0.72
N SER A 49 -24.67 34.94 1.17
CA SER A 49 -24.49 36.19 0.45
C SER A 49 -23.01 36.54 0.44
N PHE A 50 -22.41 36.55 -0.74
CA PHE A 50 -20.98 36.82 -0.94
C PHE A 50 -20.73 37.30 -2.37
N SER A 51 -19.55 37.84 -2.63
CA SER A 51 -19.18 38.31 -3.96
C SER A 51 -17.69 38.17 -4.22
N VAL A 52 -17.34 38.09 -5.50
CA VAL A 52 -15.97 38.24 -5.98
C VAL A 52 -15.90 39.39 -6.97
N LYS A 53 -14.94 40.29 -6.77
CA LYS A 53 -14.61 41.36 -7.70
C LYS A 53 -13.24 41.12 -8.30
N LEU A 54 -13.19 41.08 -9.63
CA LEU A 54 -11.97 40.89 -10.42
C LEU A 54 -11.57 42.22 -11.04
N PHE A 55 -10.45 42.79 -10.61
CA PHE A 55 -9.95 44.06 -11.13
C PHE A 55 -9.00 43.84 -12.31
N ARG A 56 -8.95 44.79 -13.25
CA ARG A 56 -8.00 44.78 -14.38
C ARG A 56 -6.53 44.80 -13.92
N SER A 57 -6.26 45.31 -12.72
CA SER A 57 -4.94 45.28 -12.08
C SER A 57 -4.45 43.86 -11.75
N GLY A 58 -5.34 42.85 -11.81
CA GLY A 58 -5.07 41.50 -11.29
C GLY A 58 -5.45 41.33 -9.82
N THR A 59 -5.89 42.39 -9.14
CA THR A 59 -6.44 42.29 -7.77
C THR A 59 -7.73 41.49 -7.79
N ILE A 60 -7.89 40.59 -6.82
CA ILE A 60 -9.11 39.82 -6.59
C ILE A 60 -9.59 40.17 -5.18
N GLU A 61 -10.85 40.58 -5.05
CA GLU A 61 -11.47 40.90 -3.78
C GLU A 61 -12.64 39.94 -3.54
N PHE A 62 -12.60 39.25 -2.39
CA PHE A 62 -13.75 38.50 -1.87
C PHE A 62 -14.42 39.33 -0.80
N ALA A 63 -15.74 39.49 -0.90
CA ALA A 63 -16.53 40.18 0.11
C ALA A 63 -17.68 39.29 0.56
N TYR A 64 -17.85 39.17 1.87
CA TYR A 64 -18.87 38.33 2.49
C TYR A 64 -19.94 39.21 3.14
N GLY A 65 -21.20 38.90 2.84
CA GLY A 65 -22.34 39.57 3.44
C GLY A 65 -22.60 39.09 4.87
N THR A 66 -23.68 39.61 5.47
CA THR A 66 -24.07 39.26 6.85
C THR A 66 -24.62 37.84 7.00
N SER A 67 -24.97 37.16 5.91
CA SER A 67 -25.47 35.79 5.90
C SER A 67 -24.53 34.92 5.06
N VAL A 68 -23.59 34.22 5.69
CA VAL A 68 -22.85 33.10 5.08
C VAL A 68 -23.01 31.93 6.04
N ASN A 69 -23.82 30.94 5.64
CA ASN A 69 -24.31 29.87 6.50
C ASN A 69 -24.15 28.51 5.81
N THR A 70 -22.92 28.22 5.41
CA THR A 70 -22.52 26.88 4.98
C THR A 70 -21.81 26.16 6.12
N ALA A 71 -21.97 24.84 6.19
CA ALA A 71 -21.26 24.02 7.16
C ALA A 71 -19.80 23.80 6.75
N GLU A 72 -19.52 23.80 5.45
CA GLU A 72 -18.19 23.64 4.90
C GLU A 72 -18.07 24.46 3.59
N ALA A 73 -16.90 25.05 3.36
CA ALA A 73 -16.52 25.63 2.09
C ALA A 73 -15.01 25.67 1.92
N VAL A 74 -14.56 25.50 0.68
CA VAL A 74 -13.20 25.89 0.29
C VAL A 74 -13.26 27.32 -0.24
N VAL A 75 -12.39 28.19 0.27
CA VAL A 75 -12.20 29.54 -0.25
C VAL A 75 -10.83 29.58 -0.90
N GLY A 76 -10.72 30.08 -2.12
CA GLY A 76 -9.41 30.15 -2.74
C GLY A 76 -9.37 30.43 -4.24
N ILE A 77 -8.16 30.33 -4.77
CA ILE A 77 -7.83 30.47 -6.17
C ILE A 77 -6.99 29.25 -6.56
N SER A 78 -7.37 28.58 -7.64
CA SER A 78 -6.64 27.43 -8.18
C SER A 78 -6.39 27.66 -9.68
N PRO A 79 -5.17 27.44 -10.18
CA PRO A 79 -4.92 27.42 -11.62
C PRO A 79 -5.45 26.13 -12.29
N GLY A 80 -6.00 25.18 -11.52
CA GLY A 80 -6.58 23.93 -12.01
C GLY A 80 -5.54 22.85 -12.33
N ALA A 81 -5.95 21.83 -13.08
CA ALA A 81 -5.13 20.73 -13.55
C ALA A 81 -4.46 19.88 -12.46
N ALA A 82 -4.98 19.88 -11.22
CA ALA A 82 -4.41 19.12 -10.11
C ALA A 82 -2.92 19.40 -9.90
N VAL A 83 -2.54 20.69 -9.93
CA VAL A 83 -1.15 21.12 -9.69
C VAL A 83 -0.58 20.49 -8.42
N SER A 84 0.73 20.22 -8.45
CA SER A 84 1.47 19.58 -7.37
C SER A 84 1.57 20.41 -6.09
N HIS A 85 1.16 21.69 -6.09
CA HIS A 85 1.32 22.60 -4.95
C HIS A 85 0.01 23.26 -4.53
N VAL A 86 -0.38 23.00 -3.28
CA VAL A 86 -1.48 23.66 -2.58
C VAL A 86 -0.88 24.47 -1.42
N SER A 87 -0.96 25.78 -1.53
CA SER A 87 -0.64 26.74 -0.48
C SER A 87 -1.87 26.92 0.43
N ALA A 88 -1.91 26.16 1.53
CA ALA A 88 -2.92 26.37 2.58
C ALA A 88 -2.66 27.70 3.33
N VAL A 89 -3.67 28.55 3.39
CA VAL A 89 -3.63 29.89 4.01
C VAL A 89 -4.70 29.99 5.08
N GLU A 90 -4.43 30.69 6.19
CA GLU A 90 -5.46 31.08 7.15
C GLU A 90 -5.92 32.51 6.81
N PHE A 91 -6.95 32.67 5.96
CA PHE A 91 -7.38 34.00 5.50
C PHE A 91 -7.84 34.92 6.63
N ALA A 92 -8.33 34.34 7.73
CA ALA A 92 -8.86 35.08 8.87
C ALA A 92 -7.78 35.65 9.80
N SER A 93 -6.60 35.02 9.88
CA SER A 93 -5.66 35.27 10.99
C SER A 93 -4.18 35.28 10.61
N ALA A 94 -3.79 34.71 9.47
CA ALA A 94 -2.38 34.61 9.09
C ALA A 94 -2.19 34.70 7.57
N LEU A 95 -2.48 35.88 7.02
CA LEU A 95 -2.25 36.17 5.60
C LEU A 95 -0.75 36.12 5.26
N PRO A 96 -0.34 35.36 4.24
CA PRO A 96 1.05 35.30 3.79
C PRO A 96 1.50 36.66 3.26
N THR A 97 2.75 37.01 3.52
CA THR A 97 3.39 38.24 3.01
C THR A 97 4.26 38.01 1.78
N GLY A 98 4.50 36.75 1.39
CA GLY A 98 5.27 36.35 0.22
C GLY A 98 4.41 36.00 -0.99
N SER A 99 5.06 35.79 -2.13
CA SER A 99 4.42 35.19 -3.31
C SER A 99 4.04 33.74 -3.01
N LEU A 100 2.80 33.39 -3.32
CA LEU A 100 2.30 32.02 -3.23
C LEU A 100 2.32 31.39 -4.62
N GLU A 101 2.62 30.09 -4.66
CA GLU A 101 2.59 29.28 -5.88
C GLU A 101 1.47 28.25 -5.83
N GLY A 102 1.00 27.83 -7.00
CA GLY A 102 -0.06 26.84 -7.15
C GLY A 102 -1.41 27.34 -6.65
N SER A 103 -2.15 26.45 -5.98
CA SER A 103 -3.47 26.75 -5.45
C SER A 103 -3.40 27.40 -4.09
N ILE A 104 -4.08 28.53 -3.91
CA ILE A 104 -4.13 29.27 -2.65
C ILE A 104 -5.50 29.03 -2.05
N VAL A 105 -5.57 28.27 -0.95
CA VAL A 105 -6.85 27.83 -0.38
C VAL A 105 -6.87 27.93 1.13
N ASP A 106 -8.06 28.16 1.67
CA ASP A 106 -8.42 27.96 3.07
C ASP A 106 -9.69 27.09 3.11
N VAL A 107 -9.79 26.23 4.10
CA VAL A 107 -10.95 25.34 4.30
C VAL A 107 -11.68 25.80 5.53
N PHE A 108 -12.89 26.32 5.33
CA PHE A 108 -13.79 26.69 6.40
C PHE A 108 -14.73 25.53 6.65
N SER A 109 -14.65 24.94 7.84
CA SER A 109 -15.55 23.86 8.26
C SER A 109 -16.07 24.14 9.67
N ALA A 110 -17.35 23.81 9.90
CA ALA A 110 -17.98 23.88 11.21
C ALA A 110 -17.47 22.78 12.16
N THR A 111 -16.89 21.72 11.62
CA THR A 111 -16.26 20.61 12.35
C THR A 111 -14.81 20.47 11.93
N ALA A 112 -13.97 19.95 12.82
CA ALA A 112 -12.62 19.60 12.44
C ALA A 112 -12.66 18.43 11.44
N THR A 113 -11.84 18.51 10.39
CA THR A 113 -11.72 17.48 9.36
C THR A 113 -10.26 17.04 9.24
N ILE A 114 -10.06 15.82 8.76
CA ILE A 114 -8.74 15.30 8.37
C ILE A 114 -8.76 15.14 6.85
N SER A 115 -7.64 15.51 6.21
CA SER A 115 -7.45 15.30 4.78
C SER A 115 -6.30 14.33 4.58
N GLU A 116 -6.63 13.06 4.35
CA GLU A 116 -5.67 11.98 4.09
C GLU A 116 -4.85 12.26 2.83
N THR A 117 -5.48 12.86 1.82
CA THR A 117 -4.84 13.24 0.56
C THR A 117 -3.77 14.31 0.79
N GLU A 118 -4.06 15.36 1.58
CA GLU A 118 -3.08 16.41 1.89
C GLU A 118 -1.96 15.90 2.80
N ILE A 119 -2.27 15.03 3.77
CA ILE A 119 -1.26 14.37 4.59
C ILE A 119 -0.29 13.56 3.72
N ALA A 120 -0.81 12.77 2.78
CA ALA A 120 0.01 12.00 1.85
C ALA A 120 0.83 12.90 0.91
N ARG A 121 0.23 13.97 0.35
CA ARG A 121 0.96 14.92 -0.51
C ARG A 121 2.14 15.53 0.23
N ARG A 122 1.93 16.03 1.45
CA ARG A 122 3.01 16.57 2.30
C ARG A 122 4.08 15.55 2.64
N PHE A 123 3.69 14.29 2.81
CA PHE A 123 4.66 13.21 3.00
C PHE A 123 5.55 13.05 1.74
N PHE A 124 4.95 12.97 0.55
CA PHE A 124 5.69 12.79 -0.71
C PHE A 124 6.47 14.02 -1.21
N GLU A 125 6.23 15.22 -0.66
CA GLU A 125 7.07 16.40 -0.92
C GLU A 125 8.54 16.18 -0.52
N ASN A 126 8.77 15.40 0.54
CA ASN A 126 10.11 15.20 1.12
C ASN A 126 10.56 13.74 1.19
N HIS A 127 9.73 12.81 0.70
CA HIS A 127 10.04 11.38 0.70
C HIS A 127 9.89 10.79 -0.70
N PRO A 128 10.72 9.79 -1.07
CA PRO A 128 10.63 9.17 -2.38
C PRO A 128 9.32 8.42 -2.58
N ASP A 129 8.76 8.53 -3.77
CA ASP A 129 7.52 7.85 -4.19
C ASP A 129 7.75 6.34 -4.43
N ARG A 130 7.80 5.58 -3.34
CA ARG A 130 8.06 4.13 -3.34
C ARG A 130 7.41 3.40 -2.16
N PHE A 131 6.44 4.02 -1.52
CA PHE A 131 5.69 3.43 -0.42
C PHE A 131 4.39 2.85 -0.96
N ASP A 132 4.14 1.57 -0.69
CA ASP A 132 2.89 0.90 -1.04
C ASP A 132 1.74 1.40 -0.16
N GLN A 133 2.02 1.85 1.07
CA GLN A 133 1.00 2.36 1.97
C GLN A 133 1.52 3.45 2.92
N VAL A 134 0.65 4.39 3.28
CA VAL A 134 0.86 5.34 4.37
C VAL A 134 -0.12 5.01 5.51
N THR A 135 0.40 4.84 6.72
CA THR A 135 -0.38 4.55 7.93
C THR A 135 -0.38 5.75 8.85
N LEU A 136 -1.56 6.19 9.27
CA LEU A 136 -1.79 7.37 10.08
C LEU A 136 -2.31 6.99 11.47
N PHE A 137 -1.67 7.49 12.51
CA PHE A 137 -2.19 7.57 13.87
C PHE A 137 -2.39 9.03 14.28
N LEU A 138 -3.41 9.31 15.08
CA LEU A 138 -3.70 10.65 15.57
C LEU A 138 -3.24 10.77 17.03
N GLY A 139 -2.35 11.72 17.31
CA GLY A 139 -1.86 12.04 18.65
C GLY A 139 -2.85 12.86 19.49
N PHE A 140 -4.10 12.97 19.05
CA PHE A 140 -5.20 13.69 19.68
C PHE A 140 -6.49 12.93 19.44
N ASP A 141 -7.50 13.20 20.26
CA ASP A 141 -8.80 12.57 20.08
C ASP A 141 -9.54 13.17 18.88
N PHE A 142 -10.04 12.29 18.03
CA PHE A 142 -10.77 12.63 16.82
C PHE A 142 -11.75 11.51 16.48
N ASP A 143 -12.99 11.88 16.18
CA ASP A 143 -14.00 10.97 15.66
C ASP A 143 -13.83 10.87 14.15
N LEU A 144 -13.63 9.66 13.62
CA LEU A 144 -13.40 9.42 12.19
C LEU A 144 -14.71 9.47 11.36
N ASP A 145 -15.77 10.03 11.93
CA ASP A 145 -17.14 9.99 11.44
C ASP A 145 -17.71 8.55 11.31
N GLY A 146 -19.02 8.41 11.46
CA GLY A 146 -19.71 7.13 11.22
C GLY A 146 -19.34 5.98 12.17
N ASN A 147 -18.75 6.26 13.33
CA ASN A 147 -18.24 5.27 14.30
C ASN A 147 -17.12 4.36 13.75
N ALA A 148 -16.40 4.78 12.70
CA ALA A 148 -15.26 4.01 12.20
C ALA A 148 -14.12 4.02 13.24
N TYR A 149 -13.63 2.83 13.59
CA TYR A 149 -12.52 2.70 14.54
C TYR A 149 -11.16 2.95 13.84
N ALA A 150 -11.02 2.37 12.66
CA ALA A 150 -9.96 2.52 11.68
C ALA A 150 -10.56 2.24 10.29
N TYR A 151 -9.88 2.64 9.21
CA TYR A 151 -10.27 2.28 7.85
C TYR A 151 -9.09 2.34 6.88
N GLU A 152 -9.20 1.59 5.78
CA GLU A 152 -8.33 1.68 4.61
C GLU A 152 -9.00 2.47 3.47
N ILE A 153 -8.27 3.41 2.88
CA ILE A 153 -8.60 3.99 1.58
C ILE A 153 -7.78 3.25 0.52
N ALA A 154 -8.44 2.52 -0.37
CA ALA A 154 -7.80 1.96 -1.55
C ALA A 154 -7.45 3.09 -2.53
N VAL A 155 -6.15 3.34 -2.72
CA VAL A 155 -5.64 4.38 -3.63
C VAL A 155 -5.42 3.83 -5.03
N LYS A 156 -4.91 2.59 -5.13
CA LYS A 156 -4.64 1.95 -6.41
C LYS A 156 -4.91 0.46 -6.33
N ASN A 157 -5.61 -0.05 -7.34
CA ASN A 157 -5.72 -1.47 -7.60
C ASN A 157 -5.44 -1.77 -9.07
N ASP A 158 -4.36 -2.52 -9.32
CA ASP A 158 -3.99 -3.05 -10.62
C ASP A 158 -4.18 -4.58 -10.71
N VAL A 159 -4.76 -5.21 -9.67
CA VAL A 159 -4.91 -6.66 -9.56
C VAL A 159 -6.26 -7.12 -10.12
N GLN A 160 -6.22 -8.15 -10.96
CA GLN A 160 -7.39 -8.84 -11.51
C GLN A 160 -7.65 -10.15 -10.74
N GLY A 161 -8.86 -10.68 -10.88
CA GLY A 161 -9.23 -11.99 -10.31
C GLY A 161 -9.48 -11.99 -8.80
N ILE A 162 -9.64 -10.80 -8.19
CA ILE A 162 -9.87 -10.63 -6.74
C ILE A 162 -11.26 -10.09 -6.38
N GLY A 163 -12.09 -9.77 -7.38
CA GLY A 163 -13.46 -9.26 -7.16
C GLY A 163 -13.56 -7.74 -6.95
N LEU A 164 -12.46 -7.01 -7.12
CA LEU A 164 -12.40 -5.55 -7.13
C LEU A 164 -12.21 -5.00 -8.55
N GLY A 165 -12.71 -3.77 -8.76
CA GLY A 165 -12.41 -2.99 -9.96
C GLY A 165 -10.97 -2.44 -9.92
N GLN A 166 -10.39 -2.21 -11.09
CA GLN A 166 -9.07 -1.58 -11.20
C GLN A 166 -9.18 -0.05 -11.25
N GLY A 167 -8.19 0.64 -10.70
CA GLY A 167 -8.14 2.10 -10.62
C GLY A 167 -6.81 2.60 -10.06
N ASP A 168 -6.47 3.86 -10.28
CA ASP A 168 -5.27 4.51 -9.75
C ASP A 168 -5.57 5.99 -9.47
N ASP A 169 -5.78 6.30 -8.19
CA ASP A 169 -5.95 7.65 -7.66
C ASP A 169 -4.66 8.19 -7.02
N GLY A 170 -3.51 7.55 -7.27
CA GLY A 170 -2.22 7.90 -6.65
C GLY A 170 -1.87 9.39 -6.80
N ALA A 171 -2.16 9.98 -7.96
CA ALA A 171 -1.89 11.39 -8.24
C ALA A 171 -2.63 12.36 -7.30
N VAL A 172 -3.81 11.97 -6.79
CA VAL A 172 -4.58 12.74 -5.81
C VAL A 172 -3.85 12.79 -4.47
N PHE A 173 -3.18 11.69 -4.10
CA PHE A 173 -2.38 11.55 -2.89
C PHE A 173 -0.92 12.03 -3.04
N GLY A 174 -0.54 12.54 -4.22
CA GLY A 174 0.83 13.00 -4.49
C GLY A 174 1.82 11.88 -4.89
N SER A 175 1.33 10.67 -5.15
CA SER A 175 2.11 9.54 -5.66
C SER A 175 1.99 9.44 -7.19
N HIS A 176 3.06 9.01 -7.86
CA HIS A 176 3.10 8.72 -9.30
C HIS A 176 2.89 7.22 -9.58
N GLY A 177 2.15 6.54 -8.69
CA GLY A 177 1.65 5.18 -8.90
C GLY A 177 2.28 4.10 -8.02
N ALA A 178 3.09 4.48 -7.02
CA ALA A 178 3.60 3.55 -6.02
C ALA A 178 2.59 3.30 -4.87
N LEU A 179 1.85 4.32 -4.46
CA LEU A 179 0.90 4.24 -3.35
C LEU A 179 -0.33 3.39 -3.74
N ARG A 180 -0.61 2.37 -2.93
CA ARG A 180 -1.76 1.46 -3.08
C ARG A 180 -2.84 1.72 -2.05
N GLY A 181 -2.47 2.19 -0.87
CA GLY A 181 -3.41 2.40 0.22
C GLY A 181 -3.04 3.51 1.19
N PHE A 182 -4.05 4.03 1.88
CA PHE A 182 -3.88 4.92 3.03
C PHE A 182 -4.68 4.36 4.21
N LEU A 183 -3.98 4.00 5.28
CA LEU A 183 -4.55 3.35 6.46
C LEU A 183 -4.70 4.38 7.57
N ASN A 184 -5.94 4.72 7.94
CA ASN A 184 -6.22 5.64 9.04
C ASN A 184 -6.62 4.86 10.29
N MET A 185 -5.75 4.87 11.31
CA MET A 185 -5.98 4.21 12.59
C MET A 185 -6.71 5.09 13.61
N GLY A 186 -7.01 6.36 13.30
CA GLY A 186 -7.69 7.27 14.24
C GLY A 186 -6.87 7.58 15.49
N SER A 187 -7.55 7.96 16.58
CA SER A 187 -6.91 8.32 17.85
C SER A 187 -6.03 7.18 18.37
N LEU A 188 -4.74 7.48 18.57
CA LEU A 188 -3.78 6.53 19.13
C LEU A 188 -4.14 6.16 20.58
N ASP A 189 -4.63 7.14 21.33
CA ASP A 189 -4.93 7.05 22.75
C ASP A 189 -6.39 7.45 23.04
N GLY A 190 -6.90 7.00 24.19
CA GLY A 190 -8.28 7.21 24.61
C GLY A 190 -8.84 5.96 25.30
N THR A 191 -10.00 6.11 25.92
CA THR A 191 -10.76 4.96 26.43
C THR A 191 -11.11 4.05 25.25
N ASP A 192 -10.91 2.75 25.40
CA ASP A 192 -11.15 1.72 24.36
C ASP A 192 -10.32 1.90 23.07
N ARG A 193 -9.27 2.72 23.09
CA ARG A 193 -8.25 2.82 22.04
C ARG A 193 -7.19 1.70 22.17
N TYR A 194 -6.14 1.76 21.34
CA TYR A 194 -5.11 0.73 21.25
C TYR A 194 -4.44 0.44 22.62
N PRO A 195 -4.46 -0.80 23.12
CA PRO A 195 -3.77 -1.17 24.35
C PRO A 195 -2.23 -1.03 24.24
N PRO A 196 -1.50 -0.98 25.37
CA PRO A 196 -0.03 -0.93 25.36
C PRO A 196 0.63 -2.14 24.70
N ASP A 197 0.03 -3.33 24.84
CA ASP A 197 0.40 -4.55 24.12
C ASP A 197 -0.39 -4.64 22.80
N PRO A 198 0.26 -4.51 21.63
CA PRO A 198 -0.42 -4.56 20.34
C PRO A 198 -1.12 -5.91 20.05
N ALA A 199 -0.69 -7.00 20.70
CA ALA A 199 -1.26 -8.33 20.52
C ALA A 199 -2.47 -8.61 21.44
N GLN A 200 -2.72 -7.76 22.44
CA GLN A 200 -3.87 -7.89 23.31
C GLN A 200 -5.18 -7.78 22.51
N VAL A 201 -6.06 -8.76 22.66
CA VAL A 201 -7.43 -8.71 22.11
C VAL A 201 -8.27 -7.76 22.97
N TYR A 202 -8.96 -6.82 22.33
CA TYR A 202 -9.77 -5.82 23.04
C TYR A 202 -11.02 -5.37 22.27
N LEU A 203 -11.05 -5.50 20.94
CA LEU A 203 -12.18 -5.10 20.10
C LEU A 203 -12.86 -6.34 19.52
N GLY A 204 -13.78 -6.94 20.27
CA GLY A 204 -14.38 -8.23 19.92
C GLY A 204 -13.31 -9.32 19.90
N THR A 205 -13.00 -9.87 18.73
CA THR A 205 -11.91 -10.84 18.54
C THR A 205 -10.60 -10.22 18.03
N ASN A 206 -10.56 -8.88 17.88
CA ASN A 206 -9.41 -8.18 17.32
C ASN A 206 -8.43 -7.68 18.39
N SER A 207 -7.14 -7.76 18.04
CA SER A 207 -6.06 -6.98 18.62
C SER A 207 -5.71 -5.78 17.73
N THR A 208 -4.76 -4.95 18.15
CA THR A 208 -4.26 -3.85 17.29
C THR A 208 -3.69 -4.41 15.99
N LEU A 209 -2.94 -5.51 16.07
CA LEU A 209 -2.28 -6.14 14.94
C LEU A 209 -3.27 -6.81 13.97
N SER A 210 -4.30 -7.49 14.49
CA SER A 210 -5.31 -8.10 13.61
C SER A 210 -6.20 -7.04 12.97
N LEU A 211 -6.48 -5.92 13.66
CA LEU A 211 -7.20 -4.79 13.07
C LEU A 211 -6.37 -4.11 11.98
N MET A 212 -5.08 -3.86 12.20
CA MET A 212 -4.20 -3.39 11.12
C MET A 212 -4.17 -4.39 9.95
N GLY A 213 -4.15 -5.69 10.25
CA GLY A 213 -4.20 -6.73 9.23
C GLY A 213 -5.50 -6.76 8.44
N HIS A 214 -6.62 -6.47 9.11
CA HIS A 214 -7.92 -6.29 8.50
C HIS A 214 -7.92 -5.12 7.53
N GLU A 215 -7.52 -3.92 8.00
CA GLU A 215 -7.53 -2.72 7.16
C GLU A 215 -6.54 -2.85 5.98
N PHE A 216 -5.32 -3.33 6.24
CA PHE A 216 -4.34 -3.62 5.18
C PHE A 216 -4.87 -4.65 4.17
N GLY A 217 -5.67 -5.61 4.62
CA GLY A 217 -6.25 -6.67 3.81
C GLY A 217 -7.28 -6.17 2.79
N HIS A 218 -7.98 -5.06 3.05
CA HIS A 218 -8.97 -4.48 2.12
C HIS A 218 -8.37 -4.06 0.77
N GLN A 219 -7.04 -4.01 0.63
CA GLN A 219 -6.40 -3.85 -0.68
C GLN A 219 -6.67 -5.05 -1.62
N TRP A 220 -6.99 -6.24 -1.09
CA TRP A 220 -7.17 -7.46 -1.90
C TRP A 220 -8.34 -8.36 -1.49
N LEU A 221 -8.75 -8.35 -0.23
CA LEU A 221 -9.45 -9.46 0.41
C LEU A 221 -10.93 -9.21 0.62
N ALA A 222 -11.71 -10.29 0.74
CA ALA A 222 -13.14 -10.24 1.04
C ALA A 222 -14.04 -9.57 -0.02
N TYR A 223 -13.65 -9.63 -1.29
CA TYR A 223 -14.48 -9.22 -2.44
C TYR A 223 -14.77 -10.35 -3.43
N ALA A 224 -14.15 -11.51 -3.23
CA ALA A 224 -14.22 -12.63 -4.14
C ALA A 224 -15.63 -13.26 -4.21
N ALA A 225 -16.05 -13.59 -5.43
CA ALA A 225 -17.16 -14.50 -5.69
C ALA A 225 -16.62 -15.89 -6.06
N PHE A 226 -17.48 -16.90 -6.00
CA PHE A 226 -17.16 -18.26 -6.43
C PHE A 226 -18.30 -18.86 -7.25
N ARG A 227 -18.02 -19.89 -8.04
CA ARG A 227 -19.06 -20.66 -8.75
C ARG A 227 -19.72 -21.67 -7.82
N ASP A 228 -21.04 -21.55 -7.68
CA ASP A 228 -21.91 -22.54 -7.04
C ASP A 228 -22.77 -23.18 -8.15
N GLY A 229 -22.33 -24.35 -8.64
CA GLY A 229 -22.83 -24.91 -9.89
C GLY A 229 -22.56 -23.97 -11.07
N SER A 230 -23.62 -23.56 -11.78
CA SER A 230 -23.53 -22.60 -12.90
C SER A 230 -23.62 -21.13 -12.45
N ALA A 231 -24.10 -20.87 -11.24
CA ALA A 231 -24.30 -19.52 -10.73
C ALA A 231 -23.01 -18.94 -10.15
N SER A 232 -22.87 -17.61 -10.23
CA SER A 232 -21.86 -16.89 -9.45
C SER A 232 -22.47 -16.52 -8.10
N SER A 233 -21.80 -16.86 -7.01
CA SER A 233 -22.28 -16.66 -5.63
C SER A 233 -21.33 -15.76 -4.85
N ARG A 234 -21.91 -14.87 -4.04
CA ARG A 234 -21.21 -14.05 -3.04
C ARG A 234 -21.47 -14.56 -1.62
N ALA A 235 -21.97 -15.78 -1.43
CA ALA A 235 -22.34 -16.31 -0.12
C ALA A 235 -21.19 -16.29 0.90
N ILE A 236 -19.94 -16.37 0.42
CA ILE A 236 -18.72 -16.26 1.26
C ILE A 236 -18.47 -14.85 1.81
N LEU A 237 -19.21 -13.83 1.37
CA LEU A 237 -19.08 -12.45 1.82
C LEU A 237 -20.11 -12.12 2.91
N GLY A 238 -19.79 -11.18 3.77
CA GLY A 238 -20.60 -10.71 4.88
C GLY A 238 -20.94 -9.23 4.75
N ARG A 239 -20.74 -8.51 5.86
CA ARG A 239 -21.03 -7.09 6.01
C ARG A 239 -20.45 -6.28 4.85
N ASP A 240 -21.26 -5.40 4.28
CA ASP A 240 -20.94 -4.53 3.13
C ASP A 240 -20.46 -5.27 1.86
N ASN A 241 -20.56 -6.60 1.81
CA ASN A 241 -19.87 -7.44 0.84
C ASN A 241 -18.36 -7.14 0.72
N ALA A 242 -17.75 -6.75 1.84
CA ALA A 242 -16.33 -6.40 1.99
C ALA A 242 -15.65 -7.14 3.16
N HIS A 243 -16.34 -8.10 3.76
CA HIS A 243 -15.86 -8.90 4.89
C HIS A 243 -16.17 -10.36 4.61
N TRP A 244 -15.44 -11.30 5.22
CA TRP A 244 -15.84 -12.70 5.11
C TRP A 244 -17.16 -12.93 5.86
N SER A 245 -18.00 -13.80 5.31
CA SER A 245 -19.25 -14.18 5.95
C SER A 245 -18.98 -14.85 7.29
N PHE A 246 -19.82 -14.55 8.29
CA PHE A 246 -19.81 -15.29 9.56
C PHE A 246 -19.86 -16.83 9.35
N PHE A 247 -20.55 -17.28 8.29
CA PHE A 247 -20.75 -18.69 7.96
C PHE A 247 -19.75 -19.27 6.97
N PHE A 248 -18.76 -18.49 6.53
CA PHE A 248 -17.66 -18.98 5.69
C PHE A 248 -16.50 -19.46 6.57
N ASN A 249 -16.02 -20.67 6.31
CA ASN A 249 -14.81 -21.18 6.96
C ASN A 249 -13.56 -20.51 6.35
N SER A 250 -13.36 -19.25 6.71
CA SER A 250 -12.20 -18.46 6.30
C SER A 250 -10.90 -18.89 7.01
N GLY A 251 -10.93 -19.89 7.90
CA GLY A 251 -9.75 -20.28 8.68
C GLY A 251 -9.30 -19.20 9.67
N ALA A 252 -10.25 -18.45 10.25
CA ALA A 252 -10.01 -17.34 11.18
C ALA A 252 -9.25 -16.17 10.55
N SER A 253 -9.60 -15.84 9.30
CA SER A 253 -9.03 -14.70 8.59
C SER A 253 -9.21 -13.38 9.36
N VAL A 254 -8.21 -12.50 9.31
CA VAL A 254 -8.29 -11.13 9.86
C VAL A 254 -9.41 -10.29 9.23
N MET A 255 -9.93 -10.67 8.06
CA MET A 255 -11.05 -10.01 7.38
C MET A 255 -12.41 -10.38 8.00
N GLU A 256 -12.53 -10.28 9.33
CA GLU A 256 -13.71 -10.64 10.11
C GLU A 256 -14.14 -12.12 9.99
N GLY A 257 -13.17 -13.00 9.77
CA GLY A 257 -13.40 -14.39 9.47
C GLY A 257 -13.47 -15.33 10.68
N ASN A 258 -14.31 -16.37 10.61
CA ASN A 258 -14.31 -17.51 11.53
C ASN A 258 -13.52 -18.71 10.95
N ALA A 259 -12.90 -19.50 11.82
CA ALA A 259 -12.58 -20.91 11.54
C ALA A 259 -13.74 -21.77 12.05
N ILE A 260 -14.28 -22.63 11.18
CA ILE A 260 -15.48 -23.43 11.47
C ILE A 260 -15.11 -24.90 11.41
N GLN A 261 -15.36 -25.59 12.52
CA GLN A 261 -15.26 -27.04 12.60
C GLN A 261 -16.60 -27.67 12.19
N ASP A 262 -16.56 -28.64 11.27
CA ASP A 262 -17.69 -29.47 10.87
C ASP A 262 -17.66 -30.80 11.63
N ASN A 263 -18.58 -30.99 12.58
CA ASN A 263 -18.69 -32.20 13.41
C ASN A 263 -19.50 -33.33 12.76
N GLY A 264 -19.87 -33.19 11.49
CA GLY A 264 -20.58 -34.19 10.71
C GLY A 264 -22.11 -34.04 10.72
N ALA A 265 -22.73 -34.51 9.64
CA ALA A 265 -24.16 -34.31 9.37
C ALA A 265 -25.10 -34.90 10.43
N SER A 266 -24.67 -35.93 11.18
CA SER A 266 -25.46 -36.56 12.24
C SER A 266 -25.74 -35.63 13.43
N ARG A 267 -25.06 -34.49 13.51
CA ARG A 267 -25.20 -33.51 14.60
C ARG A 267 -26.29 -32.47 14.36
N GLY A 268 -26.99 -32.51 13.22
CA GLY A 268 -28.10 -31.60 12.89
C GLY A 268 -27.74 -30.13 13.08
N ASP A 269 -28.56 -29.42 13.85
CA ASP A 269 -28.42 -27.99 14.17
C ASP A 269 -27.16 -27.66 15.01
N SER A 270 -26.40 -28.67 15.43
CA SER A 270 -25.13 -28.54 16.15
C SER A 270 -23.92 -29.07 15.37
N ARG A 271 -24.05 -29.14 14.03
CA ARG A 271 -23.00 -29.62 13.15
C ARG A 271 -21.77 -28.71 13.13
N PHE A 272 -21.96 -27.41 12.99
CA PHE A 272 -20.87 -26.47 12.82
C PHE A 272 -20.60 -25.72 14.12
N VAL A 273 -19.32 -25.50 14.42
CA VAL A 273 -18.87 -24.72 15.58
C VAL A 273 -17.77 -23.76 15.15
N THR A 274 -17.89 -22.47 15.49
CA THR A 274 -16.78 -21.53 15.33
C THR A 274 -15.72 -21.76 16.41
N VAL A 275 -14.48 -22.06 16.01
CA VAL A 275 -13.41 -22.48 16.94
C VAL A 275 -12.28 -21.46 17.06
N ALA A 276 -12.15 -20.54 16.11
CA ALA A 276 -11.24 -19.41 16.14
C ALA A 276 -11.76 -18.27 15.27
N ALA A 277 -11.22 -17.07 15.45
CA ALA A 277 -11.56 -15.87 14.68
C ALA A 277 -10.37 -14.91 14.57
N THR A 278 -10.31 -14.16 13.45
CA THR A 278 -9.46 -12.97 13.25
C THR A 278 -8.00 -13.08 13.71
N ASN A 279 -7.34 -14.19 13.38
CA ASN A 279 -5.97 -14.45 13.87
C ASN A 279 -4.93 -14.66 12.78
N THR A 280 -5.30 -14.78 11.50
CA THR A 280 -4.34 -15.07 10.42
C THR A 280 -4.76 -14.55 9.06
N TYR A 281 -3.86 -14.57 8.06
CA TYR A 281 -4.28 -14.57 6.66
C TYR A 281 -4.42 -16.02 6.20
N SER A 282 -5.62 -16.42 5.80
CA SER A 282 -5.92 -17.78 5.35
C SER A 282 -5.17 -18.15 4.06
N ALA A 283 -5.23 -19.42 3.67
CA ALA A 283 -4.66 -19.85 2.38
C ALA A 283 -5.33 -19.14 1.19
N LEU A 284 -6.65 -18.90 1.28
CA LEU A 284 -7.37 -18.13 0.27
C LEU A 284 -6.92 -16.66 0.27
N ASP A 285 -6.77 -16.05 1.45
CA ASP A 285 -6.29 -14.67 1.56
C ASP A 285 -4.91 -14.53 0.92
N ARG A 286 -3.98 -15.45 1.26
CA ARG A 286 -2.63 -15.46 0.69
C ARG A 286 -2.65 -15.66 -0.83
N TYR A 287 -3.59 -16.41 -1.39
CA TYR A 287 -3.75 -16.49 -2.84
C TYR A 287 -4.19 -15.15 -3.44
N LEU A 288 -5.22 -14.51 -2.88
CA LEU A 288 -5.75 -13.23 -3.35
C LEU A 288 -4.73 -12.08 -3.21
N MET A 289 -3.88 -12.13 -2.18
CA MET A 289 -2.73 -11.22 -2.00
C MET A 289 -1.56 -11.52 -2.95
N GLY A 290 -1.54 -12.68 -3.61
CA GLY A 290 -0.43 -13.10 -4.48
C GLY A 290 0.79 -13.66 -3.76
N LEU A 291 0.54 -14.29 -2.63
CA LEU A 291 1.53 -14.95 -1.77
C LEU A 291 1.44 -16.48 -1.85
N ALA A 292 0.36 -17.03 -2.39
CA ALA A 292 0.16 -18.47 -2.59
C ALA A 292 -0.24 -18.82 -4.04
N ARG A 293 0.18 -20.00 -4.50
CA ARG A 293 -0.28 -20.60 -5.76
C ARG A 293 -1.69 -21.18 -5.59
N PRO A 294 -2.47 -21.35 -6.67
CA PRO A 294 -3.77 -22.02 -6.59
C PRO A 294 -3.71 -23.39 -5.90
N GLY A 295 -2.73 -24.23 -6.26
CA GLY A 295 -2.56 -25.57 -5.66
C GLY A 295 -2.13 -25.59 -4.18
N GLU A 296 -1.86 -24.43 -3.58
CA GLU A 296 -1.58 -24.29 -2.15
C GLU A 296 -2.83 -23.91 -1.34
N VAL A 297 -3.97 -23.71 -2.01
CA VAL A 297 -5.25 -23.36 -1.38
C VAL A 297 -6.09 -24.63 -1.18
N PRO A 298 -6.17 -25.19 0.03
CA PRO A 298 -7.05 -26.32 0.30
C PRO A 298 -8.53 -25.92 0.10
N PRO A 299 -9.41 -26.87 -0.25
CA PRO A 299 -10.85 -26.63 -0.25
C PRO A 299 -11.32 -26.11 1.12
N SER A 300 -12.23 -25.15 1.09
CA SER A 300 -12.98 -24.69 2.24
C SER A 300 -14.48 -24.87 2.00
N PHE A 301 -15.33 -24.25 2.80
CA PHE A 301 -16.77 -24.30 2.66
C PHE A 301 -17.46 -23.07 3.27
N VAL A 302 -18.67 -22.79 2.78
CA VAL A 302 -19.63 -21.88 3.40
C VAL A 302 -20.88 -22.64 3.81
N VAL A 303 -21.48 -22.25 4.92
CA VAL A 303 -22.76 -22.82 5.37
C VAL A 303 -23.89 -21.91 4.92
N GLN A 304 -24.73 -22.42 4.03
CA GLN A 304 -25.94 -21.76 3.53
C GLN A 304 -27.15 -22.19 4.35
N ASN A 305 -28.22 -21.40 4.33
CA ASN A 305 -29.47 -21.67 5.05
C ASN A 305 -29.23 -22.05 6.53
N PRO A 306 -28.52 -21.20 7.31
CA PRO A 306 -28.12 -21.53 8.67
C PRO A 306 -29.35 -21.70 9.58
N VAL A 307 -29.27 -22.66 10.51
CA VAL A 307 -30.33 -22.95 11.49
C VAL A 307 -29.77 -23.04 12.91
N GLY A 308 -30.61 -22.84 13.91
CA GLY A 308 -30.21 -22.93 15.32
C GLY A 308 -29.34 -21.76 15.82
N THR A 309 -29.28 -20.65 15.10
CA THR A 309 -28.49 -19.46 15.46
C THR A 309 -29.22 -18.16 15.08
N THR A 310 -28.91 -17.08 15.80
CA THR A 310 -29.36 -15.71 15.48
C THR A 310 -28.33 -14.94 14.65
N LYS A 311 -27.18 -15.56 14.32
CA LYS A 311 -26.15 -14.93 13.50
C LYS A 311 -26.62 -14.81 12.06
N GLU A 312 -26.13 -13.77 11.41
CA GLU A 312 -26.34 -13.49 9.99
C GLU A 312 -24.99 -13.50 9.28
N ARG A 313 -25.00 -13.53 7.93
CA ARG A 313 -23.76 -13.44 7.14
C ARG A 313 -22.94 -12.20 7.49
N ALA A 314 -23.60 -11.10 7.87
CA ALA A 314 -22.99 -9.83 8.23
C ALA A 314 -22.63 -9.68 9.73
N SER A 315 -22.88 -10.69 10.55
CA SER A 315 -22.49 -10.65 11.96
C SER A 315 -20.96 -10.64 12.12
N SER A 316 -20.47 -9.87 13.08
CA SER A 316 -19.06 -9.92 13.49
C SER A 316 -18.68 -11.33 13.97
N PRO A 317 -17.42 -11.76 13.76
CA PRO A 317 -16.96 -13.08 14.13
C PRO A 317 -17.04 -13.30 15.64
N GLN A 318 -17.24 -14.56 16.03
CA GLN A 318 -17.39 -14.94 17.42
C GLN A 318 -17.03 -16.41 17.58
N VAL A 319 -16.19 -16.73 18.56
CA VAL A 319 -15.80 -18.10 18.91
C VAL A 319 -16.87 -18.76 19.79
N GLY A 320 -17.09 -20.06 19.60
CA GLY A 320 -17.99 -20.89 20.41
C GLY A 320 -19.44 -20.90 19.95
N VAL A 321 -19.77 -20.33 18.78
CA VAL A 321 -21.13 -20.35 18.23
C VAL A 321 -21.36 -21.66 17.52
N THR A 322 -22.45 -22.33 17.86
CA THR A 322 -22.88 -23.60 17.26
C THR A 322 -24.10 -23.36 16.37
N PHE A 323 -24.13 -23.99 15.20
CA PHE A 323 -25.23 -23.86 14.24
C PHE A 323 -25.29 -25.05 13.25
N GLY A 324 -26.42 -25.19 12.57
CA GLY A 324 -26.61 -26.11 11.44
C GLY A 324 -26.73 -25.36 10.11
N GLY A 325 -26.96 -26.13 9.05
CA GLY A 325 -27.20 -25.60 7.70
C GLY A 325 -26.65 -26.51 6.61
N GLU A 326 -26.69 -26.01 5.38
CA GLU A 326 -26.24 -26.71 4.18
C GLU A 326 -24.81 -26.34 3.86
N ARG A 327 -23.92 -27.34 3.80
CA ARG A 327 -22.52 -27.11 3.43
C ARG A 327 -22.38 -27.00 1.91
N THR A 328 -21.76 -25.92 1.46
CA THR A 328 -21.31 -25.75 0.08
C THR A 328 -19.80 -25.61 0.07
N ASP A 329 -19.12 -26.52 -0.61
CA ASP A 329 -17.66 -26.47 -0.73
C ASP A 329 -17.23 -25.32 -1.64
N VAL A 330 -16.14 -24.65 -1.22
CA VAL A 330 -15.54 -23.52 -1.93
C VAL A 330 -14.11 -23.94 -2.27
N THR A 331 -13.82 -24.07 -3.56
CA THR A 331 -12.49 -24.42 -4.06
C THR A 331 -11.86 -23.24 -4.76
N ILE A 332 -10.54 -23.28 -4.90
CA ILE A 332 -9.84 -22.27 -5.67
C ILE A 332 -10.30 -22.24 -7.13
N ASP A 333 -10.60 -23.40 -7.70
CA ASP A 333 -11.09 -23.52 -9.08
C ASP A 333 -12.45 -22.86 -9.25
N SER A 334 -13.34 -22.93 -8.25
CA SER A 334 -14.64 -22.27 -8.33
C SER A 334 -14.51 -20.74 -8.24
N ILE A 335 -13.51 -20.22 -7.53
CA ILE A 335 -13.18 -18.79 -7.51
C ILE A 335 -12.58 -18.35 -8.85
N VAL A 336 -11.62 -19.11 -9.38
CA VAL A 336 -11.00 -18.84 -10.69
C VAL A 336 -12.05 -18.91 -11.81
N ALA A 337 -12.99 -19.84 -11.76
CA ALA A 337 -14.09 -19.92 -12.71
C ALA A 337 -15.10 -18.76 -12.60
N ALA A 338 -15.15 -18.05 -11.47
CA ALA A 338 -16.00 -16.89 -11.27
C ALA A 338 -15.31 -15.58 -11.69
N LEU A 339 -14.01 -15.44 -11.39
CA LEU A 339 -13.29 -14.15 -11.47
C LEU A 339 -12.15 -14.14 -12.49
N GLY A 340 -11.79 -15.29 -13.05
CA GLY A 340 -10.52 -15.49 -13.73
C GLY A 340 -9.37 -15.76 -12.75
N PRO A 341 -8.19 -16.18 -13.26
CA PRO A 341 -7.00 -16.33 -12.43
C PRO A 341 -6.55 -14.97 -11.90
N ARG A 342 -5.93 -14.97 -10.72
CA ARG A 342 -5.32 -13.75 -10.18
C ARG A 342 -4.17 -13.29 -11.08
N ALA A 343 -4.21 -12.03 -11.50
CA ALA A 343 -3.13 -11.37 -12.25
C ALA A 343 -2.73 -10.04 -11.56
N PRO A 344 -1.44 -9.73 -11.38
CA PRO A 344 -0.27 -10.57 -11.66
C PRO A 344 -0.31 -11.90 -10.90
N SER A 345 0.44 -12.92 -11.33
CA SER A 345 0.49 -14.18 -10.58
C SER A 345 1.33 -14.05 -9.30
N VAL A 346 1.33 -15.09 -8.45
CA VAL A 346 2.25 -15.17 -7.29
C VAL A 346 3.72 -15.05 -7.70
N PHE A 347 4.07 -15.39 -8.94
CA PHE A 347 5.43 -15.31 -9.43
C PHE A 347 5.87 -13.90 -9.81
N GLU A 348 4.94 -13.00 -10.08
CA GLU A 348 5.24 -11.63 -10.53
C GLU A 348 4.92 -10.59 -9.46
N THR A 349 4.15 -10.99 -8.45
CA THR A 349 3.69 -10.11 -7.39
C THR A 349 4.83 -9.76 -6.43
N PRO A 350 4.99 -8.47 -6.07
CA PRO A 350 5.86 -8.06 -4.98
C PRO A 350 5.51 -8.78 -3.67
N LYS A 351 6.52 -9.10 -2.88
CA LYS A 351 6.40 -9.74 -1.56
C LYS A 351 6.84 -8.80 -0.44
N VAL A 352 7.57 -7.74 -0.79
CA VAL A 352 8.02 -6.70 0.13
C VAL A 352 7.16 -5.45 -0.08
N PHE A 353 6.39 -5.08 0.93
CA PHE A 353 5.55 -3.88 0.95
C PHE A 353 6.19 -2.82 1.84
N ARG A 354 6.30 -1.60 1.34
CA ARG A 354 6.90 -0.46 2.04
C ARG A 354 5.80 0.39 2.64
N GLN A 355 5.82 0.56 3.96
CA GLN A 355 4.77 1.24 4.71
C GLN A 355 5.35 2.38 5.55
N ALA A 356 4.89 3.60 5.31
CA ALA A 356 5.23 4.75 6.15
C ALA A 356 4.29 4.83 7.36
N PHE A 357 4.79 5.31 8.50
CA PHE A 357 3.98 5.56 9.70
C PHE A 357 4.05 7.04 10.06
N ILE A 358 2.89 7.68 10.15
CA ILE A 358 2.72 9.09 10.49
C ILE A 358 1.98 9.18 11.83
N LEU A 359 2.52 9.93 12.77
CA LEU A 359 1.81 10.38 13.96
C LEU A 359 1.45 11.85 13.79
N LEU A 360 0.17 12.13 13.53
CA LEU A 360 -0.31 13.49 13.32
C LEU A 360 -0.63 14.16 14.65
N THR A 361 -0.18 15.41 14.81
CA THR A 361 -0.44 16.19 16.02
C THR A 361 -1.04 17.56 15.69
N GLN A 362 -1.67 18.19 16.68
CA GLN A 362 -2.20 19.53 16.52
C GLN A 362 -1.07 20.57 16.46
N LYS A 363 -1.26 21.63 15.66
CA LYS A 363 -0.33 22.76 15.57
C LYS A 363 0.02 23.29 16.96
N GLY A 364 1.32 23.42 17.25
CA GLY A 364 1.83 23.87 18.55
C GLY A 364 1.83 22.82 19.66
N LYS A 365 1.37 21.58 19.39
CA LYS A 365 1.42 20.45 20.32
C LYS A 365 2.27 19.32 19.72
N PRO A 366 3.55 19.21 20.07
CA PRO A 366 4.38 18.11 19.58
C PRO A 366 3.89 16.77 20.17
N ALA A 367 4.23 15.66 19.50
CA ALA A 367 3.97 14.32 20.00
C ALA A 367 4.71 14.08 21.31
N THR A 368 4.09 13.38 22.26
CA THR A 368 4.77 13.01 23.50
C THR A 368 5.71 11.82 23.29
N PRO A 369 6.75 11.64 24.12
CA PRO A 369 7.60 10.45 24.07
C PRO A 369 6.81 9.15 24.14
N GLU A 370 5.76 9.09 24.97
CA GLU A 370 4.92 7.91 25.15
C GLU A 370 4.13 7.57 23.88
N GLN A 371 3.63 8.57 23.15
CA GLN A 371 2.94 8.38 21.88
C GLN A 371 3.91 7.84 20.82
N ILE A 372 5.11 8.41 20.74
CA ILE A 372 6.15 7.97 19.82
C ILE A 372 6.54 6.52 20.12
N GLU A 373 6.78 6.19 21.39
CA GLU A 373 7.10 4.82 21.81
C GLU A 373 5.96 3.84 21.54
N LYS A 374 4.70 4.26 21.69
CA LYS A 374 3.54 3.41 21.41
C LYS A 374 3.42 3.10 19.92
N VAL A 375 3.53 4.10 19.05
CA VAL A 375 3.57 3.89 17.59
C VAL A 375 4.76 3.01 17.22
N GLN A 376 5.92 3.21 17.84
CA GLN A 376 7.10 2.37 17.62
C GLN A 376 6.83 0.91 17.96
N ARG A 377 6.23 0.62 19.13
CA ARG A 377 5.87 -0.75 19.54
C ARG A 377 4.89 -1.40 18.57
N ILE A 378 3.85 -0.68 18.16
CA ILE A 378 2.87 -1.17 17.18
C ILE A 378 3.56 -1.46 15.85
N ARG A 379 4.38 -0.54 15.35
CA ARG A 379 5.13 -0.67 14.09
C ARG A 379 6.02 -1.91 14.08
N ASP A 380 6.80 -2.13 15.14
CA ASP A 380 7.72 -3.27 15.22
C ASP A 380 6.96 -4.60 15.32
N ALA A 381 5.90 -4.64 16.13
CA ALA A 381 5.05 -5.82 16.27
C ALA A 381 4.30 -6.15 14.96
N TRP A 382 3.89 -5.13 14.20
CA TRP A 382 3.23 -5.29 12.90
C TRP A 382 4.13 -5.95 11.87
N VAL A 383 5.41 -5.59 11.78
CA VAL A 383 6.36 -6.24 10.85
C VAL A 383 6.45 -7.74 11.12
N ALA A 384 6.57 -8.14 12.38
CA ALA A 384 6.63 -9.54 12.77
C ALA A 384 5.30 -10.26 12.50
N PHE A 385 4.19 -9.66 12.93
CA PHE A 385 2.85 -10.22 12.75
C PHE A 385 2.52 -10.48 11.29
N PHE A 386 2.73 -9.49 10.41
CA PHE A 386 2.42 -9.65 8.99
C PHE A 386 3.24 -10.78 8.35
N HIS A 387 4.53 -10.85 8.66
CA HIS A 387 5.39 -11.91 8.14
C HIS A 387 4.90 -13.29 8.60
N GLU A 388 4.60 -13.45 9.89
CA GLU A 388 4.10 -14.69 10.46
C GLU A 388 2.73 -15.08 9.88
N GLN A 389 1.78 -14.15 9.87
CA GLN A 389 0.40 -14.43 9.46
C GLN A 389 0.23 -14.64 7.95
N THR A 390 1.20 -14.20 7.15
CA THR A 390 1.30 -14.58 5.73
C THR A 390 2.01 -15.92 5.50
N GLY A 391 2.37 -16.65 6.55
CA GLY A 391 3.10 -17.91 6.47
C GLY A 391 4.56 -17.75 6.05
N GLY A 392 5.17 -16.61 6.38
CA GLY A 392 6.55 -16.27 6.04
C GLY A 392 6.74 -15.76 4.61
N ARG A 393 5.69 -15.27 3.94
CA ARG A 393 5.70 -14.99 2.49
C ARG A 393 5.57 -13.52 2.13
N GLY A 394 4.98 -12.72 2.99
CA GLY A 394 4.93 -11.28 2.89
C GLY A 394 5.93 -10.64 3.85
N TRP A 395 6.39 -9.44 3.51
CA TRP A 395 7.28 -8.63 4.33
C TRP A 395 6.78 -7.19 4.36
N ILE A 396 6.80 -6.58 5.55
CA ILE A 396 6.63 -5.13 5.71
C ILE A 396 8.01 -4.51 5.93
N VAL A 397 8.26 -3.39 5.25
CA VAL A 397 9.44 -2.56 5.44
C VAL A 397 8.99 -1.16 5.83
N THR A 398 9.47 -0.68 6.97
CA THR A 398 9.04 0.60 7.55
C THR A 398 10.13 1.67 7.55
N ASP A 399 11.28 1.38 6.92
CA ASP A 399 12.34 2.38 6.78
C ASP A 399 11.96 3.49 5.79
N LEU A 400 12.23 4.74 6.19
CA LEU A 400 11.97 5.89 5.32
C LEU A 400 13.04 6.02 4.22
N GLN A 401 14.27 5.57 4.52
CA GLN A 401 15.46 5.56 3.66
C GLN A 401 15.61 6.85 2.82
N ASP A 402 15.93 7.97 3.44
CA ASP A 402 15.86 9.32 2.82
C ASP A 402 16.89 9.57 1.68
N THR A 403 17.64 8.54 1.26
CA THR A 403 18.60 8.61 0.15
C THR A 403 18.38 7.46 -0.83
N ALA A 404 18.36 7.78 -2.13
CA ALA A 404 18.49 6.77 -3.18
C ALA A 404 19.85 6.09 -3.03
N GLY A 405 19.87 4.81 -2.63
CA GLY A 405 21.16 4.11 -2.48
C GLY A 405 21.95 4.10 -3.79
N THR A 406 23.27 4.25 -3.68
CA THR A 406 24.19 4.55 -4.79
C THR A 406 24.58 3.34 -5.64
N THR A 407 24.04 2.16 -5.33
CA THR A 407 24.28 0.91 -6.06
C THR A 407 23.15 0.64 -7.06
N SER A 408 23.51 0.24 -8.28
CA SER A 408 22.54 -0.04 -9.35
C SER A 408 21.51 -1.07 -8.88
N ASN A 409 20.23 -0.70 -8.94
CA ASN A 409 19.11 -1.61 -8.71
C ASN A 409 18.86 -2.53 -9.92
N ARG A 410 19.59 -2.35 -11.03
CA ARG A 410 19.49 -3.15 -12.26
C ARG A 410 20.80 -3.87 -12.52
N MET A 411 20.72 -5.17 -12.81
CA MET A 411 21.85 -6.01 -13.18
C MET A 411 21.54 -6.79 -14.44
N LEU A 412 22.51 -6.85 -15.36
CA LEU A 412 22.40 -7.60 -16.60
C LEU A 412 23.27 -8.86 -16.54
N PHE A 413 22.67 -10.00 -16.82
CA PHE A 413 23.32 -11.28 -17.06
C PHE A 413 23.33 -11.50 -18.57
N PRO A 414 24.40 -11.09 -19.28
CA PRO A 414 24.40 -10.89 -20.73
C PRO A 414 24.30 -12.19 -21.54
N HIS A 415 24.36 -13.33 -20.87
CA HIS A 415 24.15 -14.62 -21.50
C HIS A 415 23.66 -15.61 -20.45
N PHE A 416 22.57 -16.31 -20.73
CA PHE A 416 22.26 -17.58 -20.10
C PHE A 416 22.03 -18.64 -21.19
N GLN A 417 22.64 -19.79 -20.96
CA GLN A 417 22.37 -21.03 -21.69
C GLN A 417 21.91 -22.05 -20.67
N GLY A 418 20.85 -22.78 -21.01
CA GLY A 418 20.29 -23.83 -20.17
C GLY A 418 19.95 -25.08 -20.96
N ASP A 419 20.77 -26.13 -20.80
CA ASP A 419 20.51 -27.50 -21.23
C ASP A 419 21.14 -28.49 -20.23
N SER A 420 20.90 -29.80 -20.43
CA SER A 420 21.45 -30.88 -19.57
C SER A 420 22.98 -30.92 -19.46
N ARG A 421 23.71 -30.15 -20.26
CA ARG A 421 25.19 -30.11 -20.33
C ARG A 421 25.77 -28.73 -20.01
N SER A 422 25.00 -27.67 -20.18
CA SER A 422 25.42 -26.26 -20.02
C SER A 422 24.32 -25.47 -19.34
N PHE A 423 24.60 -24.95 -18.14
CA PHE A 423 23.65 -24.18 -17.34
C PHE A 423 24.27 -22.89 -16.81
N THR A 424 23.42 -21.93 -16.46
CA THR A 424 23.84 -20.62 -15.97
C THR A 424 23.44 -20.41 -14.51
N GLY A 425 24.43 -20.30 -13.63
CA GLY A 425 24.21 -19.94 -12.23
C GLY A 425 24.16 -18.42 -12.02
N VAL A 426 23.11 -17.97 -11.35
CA VAL A 426 22.87 -16.59 -10.92
C VAL A 426 23.02 -16.52 -9.41
N ALA A 427 23.95 -15.69 -8.92
CA ALA A 427 24.14 -15.43 -7.50
C ALA A 427 24.00 -13.94 -7.18
N LEU A 428 23.15 -13.63 -6.21
CA LEU A 428 22.86 -12.28 -5.74
C LEU A 428 22.97 -12.23 -4.21
N ALA A 429 23.51 -11.12 -3.70
CA ALA A 429 23.59 -10.86 -2.26
C ALA A 429 22.88 -9.54 -1.93
N ASN A 430 21.99 -9.60 -0.94
CA ASN A 430 21.35 -8.45 -0.33
C ASN A 430 22.16 -8.01 0.89
N TRP A 431 22.89 -6.92 0.77
CA TRP A 431 23.66 -6.33 1.87
C TRP A 431 22.83 -5.37 2.73
N GLY A 432 21.58 -5.09 2.33
CA GLY A 432 20.66 -4.24 3.06
C GLY A 432 20.20 -4.85 4.39
N GLN A 433 19.60 -4.01 5.22
CA GLN A 433 19.01 -4.40 6.51
C GLN A 433 17.55 -4.86 6.38
N THR A 434 16.98 -4.78 5.19
CA THR A 434 15.61 -5.20 4.89
C THR A 434 15.59 -6.23 3.78
N PRO A 435 14.56 -7.08 3.70
CA PRO A 435 14.34 -7.92 2.52
C PRO A 435 14.22 -7.07 1.26
N ALA A 436 14.56 -7.66 0.12
CA ALA A 436 14.47 -7.02 -1.18
C ALA A 436 13.90 -8.01 -2.20
N ASP A 437 12.93 -7.56 -2.97
CA ASP A 437 12.47 -8.29 -4.14
C ASP A 437 13.44 -8.07 -5.29
N VAL A 438 13.61 -9.11 -6.11
CA VAL A 438 14.34 -9.06 -7.37
C VAL A 438 13.43 -9.63 -8.45
N ARG A 439 13.05 -8.78 -9.41
CA ARG A 439 12.36 -9.16 -10.63
C ARG A 439 13.39 -9.58 -11.67
N PHE A 440 13.36 -10.85 -12.04
CA PHE A 440 14.11 -11.43 -13.14
C PHE A 440 13.24 -11.43 -14.39
N GLN A 441 13.72 -10.77 -15.43
CA GLN A 441 13.12 -10.72 -16.75
C GLN A 441 14.11 -11.32 -17.75
N ALA A 442 13.72 -12.40 -18.42
CA ALA A 442 14.51 -13.04 -19.47
C ALA A 442 14.11 -12.54 -20.86
N TYR A 443 15.10 -12.40 -21.71
CA TYR A 443 14.97 -11.97 -23.10
C TYR A 443 15.77 -12.91 -24.00
N ASP A 444 15.36 -13.05 -25.26
CA ASP A 444 16.15 -13.75 -26.27
C ASP A 444 17.30 -12.87 -26.80
N ASP A 445 18.11 -13.43 -27.71
CA ASP A 445 19.25 -12.73 -28.33
C ASP A 445 18.82 -11.53 -29.20
N SER A 446 17.55 -11.45 -29.61
CA SER A 446 17.00 -10.29 -30.34
C SER A 446 16.51 -9.17 -29.40
N GLY A 447 16.43 -9.44 -28.10
CA GLY A 447 15.94 -8.51 -27.08
C GLY A 447 14.44 -8.63 -26.81
N GLU A 448 13.77 -9.63 -27.38
CA GLU A 448 12.36 -9.89 -27.14
C GLU A 448 12.13 -10.69 -25.87
N SER A 449 11.06 -10.38 -25.13
CA SER A 449 10.73 -11.06 -23.88
C SER A 449 10.40 -12.53 -24.11
N LEU A 450 11.06 -13.42 -23.36
CA LEU A 450 10.78 -14.85 -23.45
C LEU A 450 9.47 -15.20 -22.73
N ALA A 451 8.37 -15.36 -23.45
CA ALA A 451 7.09 -15.76 -22.86
C ALA A 451 6.38 -17.00 -23.51
N PRO A 452 7.07 -18.06 -23.95
CA PRO A 452 6.40 -19.27 -24.41
C PRO A 452 5.76 -20.06 -23.25
N SER A 453 4.80 -20.94 -23.59
CA SER A 453 4.08 -21.78 -22.63
C SER A 453 5.03 -22.58 -21.73
N GLY A 454 4.83 -22.48 -20.41
CA GLY A 454 5.60 -23.25 -19.41
C GLY A 454 6.80 -22.52 -18.81
N ILE A 455 7.09 -21.27 -19.23
CA ILE A 455 8.12 -20.43 -18.62
C ILE A 455 7.49 -19.44 -17.62
N ILE A 456 8.13 -19.26 -16.47
CA ILE A 456 7.82 -18.20 -15.51
C ILE A 456 8.70 -17.00 -15.83
N ASN A 457 8.17 -16.05 -16.59
CA ASN A 457 8.87 -14.83 -16.95
C ASN A 457 7.88 -13.67 -17.10
N PRO A 458 7.98 -12.61 -16.29
CA PRO A 458 9.00 -12.37 -15.26
C PRO A 458 8.85 -13.25 -14.01
N ARG A 459 9.93 -13.33 -13.22
CA ARG A 459 9.94 -13.95 -11.90
C ARG A 459 10.41 -12.99 -10.81
N VAL A 460 9.64 -12.86 -9.74
CA VAL A 460 10.05 -12.21 -8.50
C VAL A 460 10.60 -13.24 -7.51
N VAL A 461 11.76 -12.93 -6.93
CA VAL A 461 12.39 -13.67 -5.83
C VAL A 461 12.75 -12.68 -4.73
N THR A 462 12.35 -12.98 -3.50
CA THR A 462 12.71 -12.19 -2.32
C THR A 462 14.00 -12.70 -1.72
N ILE A 463 14.95 -11.79 -1.50
CA ILE A 463 16.21 -12.07 -0.80
C ILE A 463 16.12 -11.42 0.58
N PRO A 464 16.16 -12.20 1.69
CA PRO A 464 16.15 -11.64 3.04
C PRO A 464 17.27 -10.64 3.29
N ALA A 465 17.12 -9.83 4.34
CA ALA A 465 18.17 -8.94 4.80
C ALA A 465 19.46 -9.73 5.08
N ARG A 466 20.61 -9.14 4.71
CA ARG A 466 21.94 -9.74 4.95
C ARG A 466 22.11 -11.17 4.44
N ALA A 467 21.36 -11.56 3.40
CA ALA A 467 21.39 -12.90 2.84
C ALA A 467 21.91 -12.90 1.39
N GLN A 468 22.19 -14.10 0.89
CA GLN A 468 22.50 -14.34 -0.52
C GLN A 468 21.70 -15.53 -1.04
N ILE A 469 21.44 -15.52 -2.35
CA ILE A 469 20.88 -16.65 -3.08
C ILE A 469 21.83 -17.06 -4.20
N ALA A 470 21.80 -18.34 -4.57
CA ALA A 470 22.40 -18.86 -5.79
C ALA A 470 21.39 -19.83 -6.41
N MET A 471 20.97 -19.55 -7.65
CA MET A 471 19.97 -20.32 -8.37
C MET A 471 20.42 -20.51 -9.82
N LEU A 472 19.96 -21.58 -10.46
CA LEU A 472 20.06 -21.76 -11.91
C LEU A 472 19.03 -20.85 -12.62
N ALA A 473 19.36 -20.38 -13.82
CA ALA A 473 18.40 -19.64 -14.66
C ALA A 473 17.09 -20.43 -14.89
N GLU A 474 17.22 -21.74 -14.98
CA GLU A 474 16.15 -22.71 -15.12
C GLU A 474 15.28 -22.80 -13.86
N GLU A 475 15.88 -22.73 -12.67
CA GLU A 475 15.15 -22.68 -11.40
C GLU A 475 14.39 -21.36 -11.24
N ILE A 476 15.01 -20.24 -11.67
CA ILE A 476 14.37 -18.90 -11.64
C ILE A 476 13.15 -18.89 -12.56
N HIS A 477 13.30 -19.35 -13.80
CA HIS A 477 12.29 -19.24 -14.84
C HIS A 477 11.42 -20.50 -15.01
N GLY A 478 11.59 -21.53 -14.17
CA GLY A 478 10.83 -22.77 -14.25
C GLY A 478 11.05 -23.56 -15.54
N LEU A 479 12.26 -23.50 -16.11
CA LEU A 479 12.60 -24.15 -17.38
C LEU A 479 12.94 -25.64 -17.16
N SER A 480 12.56 -26.48 -18.11
CA SER A 480 13.14 -27.83 -18.21
C SER A 480 14.56 -27.74 -18.78
N LEU A 481 15.49 -28.49 -18.20
CA LEU A 481 16.87 -28.65 -18.68
C LEU A 481 16.95 -29.34 -20.05
N ASP A 482 15.86 -29.90 -20.56
CA ASP A 482 15.82 -30.54 -21.89
C ASP A 482 15.45 -29.55 -23.02
N SER A 483 15.11 -28.30 -22.68
CA SER A 483 14.72 -27.28 -23.64
C SER A 483 15.83 -26.22 -23.79
N PRO A 484 16.78 -26.36 -24.74
CA PRO A 484 17.87 -25.41 -24.91
C PRO A 484 17.33 -24.02 -25.23
N ARG A 485 17.75 -23.03 -24.43
CA ARG A 485 17.42 -21.61 -24.61
C ARG A 485 18.68 -20.76 -24.43
N ASN A 486 18.81 -19.77 -25.30
CA ASN A 486 19.84 -18.74 -25.24
C ASN A 486 19.17 -17.38 -25.13
N GLY A 487 19.82 -16.48 -24.40
CA GLY A 487 19.34 -15.13 -24.22
C GLY A 487 20.09 -14.42 -23.10
N TRP A 488 19.48 -13.40 -22.53
CA TRP A 488 20.04 -12.65 -21.40
C TRP A 488 18.95 -12.39 -20.33
N ILE A 489 19.39 -12.16 -19.09
CA ILE A 489 18.50 -11.91 -17.96
C ILE A 489 18.77 -10.53 -17.40
N GLU A 490 17.72 -9.76 -17.20
CA GLU A 490 17.70 -8.56 -16.39
C GLU A 490 17.20 -8.90 -14.98
N ALA A 491 17.94 -8.50 -13.96
CA ALA A 491 17.52 -8.54 -12.57
C ALA A 491 17.33 -7.10 -12.06
N GLN A 492 16.10 -6.76 -11.68
CA GLN A 492 15.75 -5.46 -11.11
C GLN A 492 15.32 -5.61 -9.66
N SER A 493 16.02 -4.95 -8.74
CA SER A 493 15.73 -5.02 -7.31
C SER A 493 14.83 -3.86 -6.84
N SER A 494 13.96 -4.15 -5.87
CA SER A 494 13.18 -3.15 -5.14
C SER A 494 14.03 -2.33 -4.15
N SER A 495 15.29 -2.71 -3.90
CA SER A 495 16.24 -1.92 -3.12
C SER A 495 17.58 -1.79 -3.84
N SER A 496 18.29 -0.68 -3.60
CA SER A 496 19.56 -0.41 -4.25
C SER A 496 20.75 -1.10 -3.59
N SER A 497 20.61 -2.04 -2.64
CA SER A 497 21.74 -2.59 -1.85
C SER A 497 22.35 -3.91 -2.37
N GLN A 498 22.14 -4.26 -3.64
CA GLN A 498 22.57 -5.56 -4.19
C GLN A 498 23.92 -5.49 -4.94
N ARG A 499 24.69 -6.59 -4.91
CA ARG A 499 25.91 -6.79 -5.74
C ARG A 499 25.92 -8.18 -6.39
N ARG A 500 26.48 -8.28 -7.60
CA ARG A 500 26.60 -9.52 -8.39
C ARG A 500 27.92 -10.25 -8.16
N ARG A 501 27.90 -11.58 -8.25
CA ARG A 501 29.08 -12.42 -8.54
C ARG A 501 28.70 -13.48 -9.58
N CYS A 502 29.43 -13.58 -10.69
CA CYS A 502 29.23 -14.67 -11.66
C CYS A 502 30.35 -15.70 -11.57
N ARG A 503 29.98 -16.98 -11.65
CA ARG A 503 30.94 -18.09 -11.66
C ARG A 503 30.60 -19.00 -12.84
N ARG A 504 31.50 -19.10 -13.82
CA ARG A 504 31.47 -20.13 -14.87
C ARG A 504 32.24 -21.35 -14.36
N PRO A 505 31.68 -22.57 -14.33
CA PRO A 505 32.47 -23.76 -14.11
C PRO A 505 33.02 -24.23 -15.46
N HIS A 506 34.16 -23.66 -15.90
CA HIS A 506 35.27 -24.37 -16.54
C HIS A 506 36.33 -23.39 -17.08
N ARG A 507 37.58 -23.72 -16.74
CA ARG A 507 38.90 -23.14 -17.10
C ARG A 507 39.43 -21.96 -16.26
N HIS A 508 40.69 -22.14 -15.85
CA HIS A 508 41.56 -21.27 -15.06
C HIS A 508 41.54 -19.80 -15.50
N GLU A 509 41.45 -18.84 -14.56
CA GLU A 509 42.51 -17.86 -14.23
C GLU A 509 42.10 -16.76 -13.23
N ALA A 510 43.11 -16.39 -12.42
CA ALA A 510 43.41 -15.17 -11.65
C ALA A 510 42.32 -14.33 -10.93
N LEU A 511 42.42 -14.30 -9.59
CA LEU A 511 41.91 -13.24 -8.72
C LEU A 511 42.67 -11.93 -8.94
N LEU A 512 41.96 -10.80 -9.04
CA LEU A 512 42.50 -9.48 -8.69
C LEU A 512 41.44 -8.69 -7.91
N HIS A 513 41.77 -8.39 -6.66
CA HIS A 513 41.02 -7.50 -5.78
C HIS A 513 41.31 -6.05 -6.15
N ALA A 514 40.28 -5.23 -6.33
CA ALA A 514 40.39 -3.77 -6.28
C ALA A 514 39.53 -3.25 -5.12
N ARG A 515 40.19 -2.78 -4.05
CA ARG A 515 39.58 -1.91 -3.04
C ARG A 515 39.69 -0.46 -3.52
N PRO A 516 38.67 0.39 -3.40
CA PRO A 516 38.86 1.83 -3.49
C PRO A 516 39.24 2.39 -2.10
N VAL A 517 40.37 3.09 -2.03
CA VAL A 517 40.75 4.00 -0.94
C VAL A 517 40.44 5.44 -1.40
N PRO A 518 39.97 6.37 -0.55
CA PRO A 518 39.60 7.72 -0.98
C PRO A 518 40.83 8.60 -1.26
N LEU A 519 40.69 9.46 -2.26
CA LEU A 519 41.66 10.46 -2.74
C LEU A 519 41.96 11.54 -1.68
N LEU A 520 43.23 11.71 -1.33
CA LEU A 520 43.83 12.97 -0.87
C LEU A 520 44.79 13.49 -1.96
N LYS A 521 44.79 14.81 -2.15
CA LYS A 521 45.44 15.57 -3.24
C LYS A 521 46.99 15.45 -3.28
N PRO A 522 47.63 15.83 -4.40
CA PRO A 522 48.92 15.30 -4.84
C PRO A 522 50.10 16.15 -4.36
N ASP A 523 51.23 15.52 -4.04
CA ASP A 523 52.53 16.03 -4.50
C ASP A 523 53.69 15.01 -4.36
N ARG A 524 54.62 15.10 -5.31
CA ARG A 524 56.00 14.56 -5.36
C ARG A 524 56.30 13.10 -5.78
N ARG A 525 56.62 13.02 -7.08
CA ARG A 525 57.78 12.36 -7.77
C ARG A 525 58.11 10.89 -7.47
N CYS A 526 58.00 10.07 -8.52
CA CYS A 526 58.69 8.78 -8.66
C CYS A 526 60.16 8.98 -9.08
N GLN A 527 61.08 8.23 -8.47
CA GLN A 527 62.21 7.60 -9.17
C GLN A 527 62.64 6.27 -8.50
N PRO A 528 63.23 5.33 -9.25
CA PRO A 528 63.35 3.91 -8.90
C PRO A 528 64.75 3.52 -8.42
N GLN A 529 64.88 2.48 -7.59
CA GLN A 529 66.13 1.72 -7.48
C GLN A 529 65.89 0.20 -7.45
N GLN A 530 66.62 -0.46 -8.33
CA GLN A 530 66.79 -1.90 -8.49
C GLN A 530 67.82 -2.47 -7.49
N ARG A 531 67.85 -3.81 -7.45
CA ARG A 531 68.95 -4.74 -7.08
C ARG A 531 69.02 -5.11 -5.59
N GLN A 532 69.42 -6.30 -5.17
CA GLN A 532 69.74 -7.60 -5.77
C GLN A 532 69.79 -8.62 -4.59
N ARG A 533 69.68 -9.92 -4.89
CA ARG A 533 70.03 -11.07 -4.02
C ARG A 533 71.44 -10.92 -3.40
N ASN A 534 71.86 -11.51 -2.27
CA ASN A 534 71.74 -12.89 -1.74
C ASN A 534 72.41 -12.95 -0.33
N THR A 535 72.00 -13.90 0.54
CA THR A 535 72.75 -14.72 1.57
C THR A 535 73.90 -14.09 2.41
N ASP A 536 74.08 -14.24 3.73
CA ASP A 536 74.05 -15.44 4.60
C ASP A 536 74.16 -15.10 6.13
N LEU A 537 73.61 -16.02 6.96
CA LEU A 537 74.00 -16.56 8.29
C LEU A 537 74.43 -15.70 9.52
N GLN A 538 73.60 -15.84 10.60
CA GLN A 538 73.87 -16.04 12.07
C GLN A 538 74.82 -15.10 12.88
N PRO A 539 74.82 -15.11 14.24
CA PRO A 539 74.11 -15.93 15.27
C PRO A 539 73.28 -15.05 16.26
N GLY A 540 72.61 -15.49 17.34
CA GLY A 540 72.45 -16.73 18.10
C GLY A 540 71.57 -16.45 19.33
N GLY A 541 71.09 -17.52 20.00
CA GLY A 541 70.28 -17.48 21.23
C GLY A 541 69.22 -18.57 21.26
#